data_AF-A0A940KRS1-F1
#
_entry.id   AF-A0A940KRS1-F1
#
_cell.length_a   1.000
_cell.length_b   1.000
_cell.length_c   1.000
_cell.angle_alpha   90.00
_cell.angle_beta   90.00
_cell.angle_gamma   90.00
#
_symmetry.space_group_name_H-M   'P 1'
#
loop_
_entity.id
_entity.type
_entity.pdbx_description
1 polymer ?
#
loop_
_entity_poly.entity_id
_entity_poly.type
_entity_poly.pdbx_seq_one_letter_code
_entity_poly.pdbx_strand_id
1 'polypeptide(L)'
;MQTERFTSRELYMMNGGNTLYIYKDGFGDVYRATAAEEAAWKDEIIASTLKRIDTETDFTCLRAAIDTLIFHKYKGLVRLLVEKMQHTSPVRIIVFATGLWLLKEYNCSFNIIYYQFLHHREDCLKDVFQAMIEFRECMAARNFMLECLEGDDLLLQEKACNTITMWAYTGMPELRVPGLLESLKVKNGSGFKDAVHQLEEIFLCV
;
A
#
# COMPACT_ATOMS: atom_id res chain seq x y z
N MET A 1 -19.12 34.15 6.02
CA MET A 1 -17.96 33.25 6.14
C MET A 1 -16.90 33.74 5.18
N GLN A 2 -15.76 34.21 5.67
CA GLN A 2 -14.60 34.45 4.82
C GLN A 2 -14.11 33.08 4.35
N THR A 3 -14.16 32.83 3.04
CA THR A 3 -13.41 31.74 2.42
C THR A 3 -11.94 32.09 2.60
N GLU A 4 -11.26 31.48 3.57
CA GLU A 4 -9.80 31.57 3.63
C GLU A 4 -9.26 31.08 2.28
N ARG A 5 -8.69 32.01 1.51
CA ARG A 5 -8.05 31.68 0.24
C ARG A 5 -6.68 31.13 0.57
N PHE A 6 -6.52 29.81 0.47
CA PHE A 6 -5.21 29.17 0.53
C PHE A 6 -4.27 29.80 -0.51
N THR A 7 -3.03 30.04 -0.11
CA THR A 7 -1.96 30.47 -1.01
C THR A 7 -1.53 29.32 -1.92
N SER A 8 -0.91 29.62 -3.07
CA SER A 8 -0.40 28.56 -3.97
C SER A 8 0.63 27.66 -3.29
N ARG A 9 1.44 28.20 -2.37
CA ARG A 9 2.37 27.40 -1.57
C ARG A 9 1.62 26.44 -0.65
N GLU A 10 0.62 26.91 0.10
CA GLU A 10 -0.17 26.03 0.99
C GLU A 10 -0.84 24.91 0.21
N LEU A 11 -1.47 25.23 -0.92
CA LEU A 11 -2.07 24.25 -1.82
C LEU A 11 -1.04 23.22 -2.32
N TYR A 12 0.15 23.68 -2.70
CA TYR A 12 1.25 22.81 -3.13
C TYR A 12 1.70 21.86 -2.02
N MET A 13 1.93 22.38 -0.82
CA MET A 13 2.39 21.61 0.33
C MET A 13 1.33 20.61 0.82
N MET A 14 0.05 21.02 0.88
CA MET A 14 -1.06 20.15 1.29
C MET A 14 -1.26 18.95 0.35
N ASN A 15 -0.95 19.14 -0.94
CA ASN A 15 -1.08 18.11 -1.97
C ASN A 15 0.22 17.33 -2.23
N GLY A 16 1.21 17.45 -1.35
CA GLY A 16 2.50 16.76 -1.51
C GLY A 16 3.24 17.14 -2.79
N GLY A 17 2.96 18.31 -3.36
CA GLY A 17 3.52 18.81 -4.61
C GLY A 17 2.87 18.26 -5.87
N ASN A 18 1.77 17.49 -5.76
CA ASN A 18 1.02 17.01 -6.91
C ASN A 18 -0.01 18.04 -7.36
N THR A 19 0.38 18.88 -8.33
CA THR A 19 -0.46 19.96 -8.85
C THR A 19 -1.77 19.44 -9.46
N LEU A 20 -1.80 18.23 -10.01
CA LEU A 20 -3.03 17.64 -10.56
C LEU A 20 -4.13 17.52 -9.51
N TYR A 21 -3.80 17.25 -8.24
CA TYR A 21 -4.79 17.19 -7.16
C TYR A 21 -5.33 18.58 -6.82
N ILE A 22 -4.49 19.61 -6.85
CA ILE A 22 -4.93 21.01 -6.67
C ILE A 22 -6.00 21.39 -7.70
N TYR A 23 -5.80 21.00 -8.98
CA TYR A 23 -6.80 21.23 -10.03
C TYR A 23 -8.07 20.42 -9.83
N LYS A 24 -7.96 19.15 -9.41
CA LYS A 24 -9.13 18.27 -9.16
C LYS A 24 -9.95 18.73 -7.96
N ASP A 25 -9.31 19.31 -6.95
CA ASP A 25 -9.95 19.83 -5.75
C ASP A 25 -10.61 21.21 -5.97
N GLY A 26 -10.56 21.72 -7.20
CA GLY A 26 -11.25 22.95 -7.60
C GLY A 26 -10.46 24.23 -7.31
N PHE A 27 -9.16 24.14 -7.00
CA PHE A 27 -8.29 25.29 -6.72
C PHE A 27 -7.42 25.72 -7.92
N GLY A 28 -7.73 25.24 -9.13
CA GLY A 28 -6.94 25.50 -10.34
C GLY A 28 -6.92 26.96 -10.79
N ASP A 29 -7.94 27.75 -10.45
CA ASP A 29 -8.09 29.17 -10.78
C ASP A 29 -7.27 30.09 -9.86
N VAL A 30 -6.98 29.62 -8.64
CA VAL A 30 -6.19 30.33 -7.62
C VAL A 30 -4.73 29.87 -7.54
N TYR A 31 -4.40 28.70 -8.11
CA TYR A 31 -3.03 28.20 -8.16
C TYR A 31 -2.21 28.89 -9.26
N ARG A 32 -1.18 29.65 -8.87
CA ARG A 32 -0.39 30.51 -9.79
C ARG A 32 1.13 30.41 -9.58
N ALA A 33 1.60 29.29 -9.03
CA ALA A 33 3.03 29.09 -8.79
C ALA A 33 3.83 29.02 -10.10
N THR A 34 5.03 29.57 -10.07
CA THR A 34 6.01 29.42 -11.13
C THR A 34 6.80 28.12 -10.96
N ALA A 35 7.44 27.65 -12.04
CA ALA A 35 8.28 26.45 -11.98
C ALA A 35 9.45 26.57 -10.98
N ALA A 36 9.98 27.78 -10.78
CA ALA A 36 11.05 28.02 -9.81
C ALA A 36 10.56 27.91 -8.36
N GLU A 37 9.35 28.40 -8.09
CA GLU A 37 8.71 28.26 -6.78
C GLU A 37 8.39 26.79 -6.48
N GLU A 38 7.80 26.07 -7.44
CA GLU A 38 7.52 24.63 -7.29
C GLU A 38 8.80 23.82 -7.03
N ALA A 39 9.91 24.16 -7.71
CA ALA A 39 11.20 23.51 -7.47
C ALA A 39 11.71 23.73 -6.04
N ALA A 40 11.63 24.97 -5.53
CA ALA A 40 12.03 25.28 -4.16
C ALA A 40 11.16 24.55 -3.13
N TRP A 41 9.84 24.55 -3.30
CA TRP A 41 8.92 23.88 -2.38
C TRP A 41 9.01 22.36 -2.46
N LYS A 42 9.33 21.80 -3.64
CA LYS A 42 9.62 20.38 -3.80
C LYS A 42 10.76 19.94 -2.88
N ASP A 43 11.84 20.72 -2.81
CA ASP A 43 12.97 20.40 -1.92
C ASP A 43 12.55 20.44 -0.44
N GLU A 44 11.69 21.37 -0.06
CA GLU A 44 11.09 21.44 1.29
C GLU A 44 10.19 20.22 1.59
N ILE A 45 9.39 19.77 0.62
CA ILE A 45 8.56 18.56 0.74
C ILE A 45 9.44 17.33 0.93
N ILE A 46 10.49 17.16 0.12
CA ILE A 46 11.41 16.03 0.27
C ILE A 46 12.06 16.07 1.65
N ALA A 47 12.60 17.22 2.07
CA ALA A 47 13.26 17.37 3.36
C ALA A 47 12.33 17.06 4.55
N SER A 48 11.11 17.59 4.54
CA SER A 48 10.10 17.31 5.57
C SER A 48 9.66 15.84 5.56
N THR A 49 9.51 15.24 4.38
CA THR A 49 9.12 13.83 4.23
C THR A 49 10.21 12.87 4.72
N LEU A 50 11.48 13.19 4.48
CA LEU A 50 12.60 12.42 5.04
C LEU A 50 12.57 12.42 6.58
N LYS A 51 12.29 13.57 7.21
CA LYS A 51 12.12 13.64 8.67
C LYS A 51 10.94 12.79 9.14
N ARG A 52 9.83 12.77 8.40
CA ARG A 52 8.67 11.92 8.73
C ARG A 52 9.01 10.44 8.68
N ILE A 53 9.82 9.99 7.71
CA ILE A 53 10.29 8.59 7.67
C ILE A 53 11.04 8.21 8.96
N ASP A 54 11.74 9.15 9.59
CA ASP A 54 12.45 8.88 10.84
C ASP A 54 11.52 8.71 12.04
N THR A 55 10.37 9.40 12.06
CA THR A 55 9.54 9.53 13.27
C THR A 55 8.19 8.82 13.21
N GLU A 56 7.61 8.64 12.02
CA GLU A 56 6.24 8.11 11.87
C GLU A 56 6.15 6.62 12.21
N THR A 57 5.21 6.24 13.06
CA THR A 57 5.01 4.83 13.47
C THR A 57 3.76 4.19 12.89
N ASP A 58 2.79 5.00 12.47
CA ASP A 58 1.56 4.52 11.84
C ASP A 58 1.82 4.07 10.39
N PHE A 59 1.24 2.94 10.00
CA PHE A 59 1.41 2.37 8.67
C PHE A 59 0.99 3.34 7.58
N THR A 60 -0.18 3.95 7.71
CA THR A 60 -0.78 4.79 6.65
C THR A 60 0.01 6.09 6.49
N CYS A 61 0.36 6.74 7.60
CA CYS A 61 1.17 7.95 7.59
C CYS A 61 2.57 7.71 7.01
N LEU A 62 3.24 6.64 7.41
CA LEU A 62 4.56 6.29 6.91
C LEU A 62 4.53 5.88 5.44
N ARG A 63 3.51 5.12 5.03
CA ARG A 63 3.30 4.74 3.63
C ARG A 63 3.11 5.96 2.73
N ALA A 64 2.28 6.91 3.16
CA ALA A 64 2.08 8.17 2.45
C ALA A 64 3.37 9.01 2.31
N ALA A 65 4.23 8.98 3.33
CA ALA A 65 5.55 9.61 3.25
C ALA A 65 6.43 8.94 2.18
N ILE A 66 6.44 7.60 2.13
CA ILE A 66 7.17 6.87 1.07
C ILE A 66 6.61 7.21 -0.31
N ASP A 67 5.28 7.21 -0.49
CA ASP A 67 4.65 7.56 -1.77
C ASP A 67 5.01 8.96 -2.24
N THR A 68 5.10 9.90 -1.30
CA THR A 68 5.57 11.26 -1.60
C THR A 68 7.00 11.24 -2.16
N LEU A 69 7.91 10.46 -1.56
CA LEU A 69 9.27 10.33 -2.09
C LEU A 69 9.35 9.60 -3.43
N ILE A 70 8.49 8.59 -3.66
CA ILE A 70 8.36 7.90 -4.95
C ILE A 70 7.90 8.89 -6.03
N PHE A 71 6.84 9.66 -5.75
CA PHE A 71 6.30 10.67 -6.66
C PHE A 71 7.38 11.69 -7.07
N HIS A 72 8.17 12.15 -6.09
CA HIS A 72 9.26 13.09 -6.33
C HIS A 72 10.54 12.47 -6.92
N LYS A 73 10.56 11.15 -7.13
CA LYS A 73 11.69 10.36 -7.65
C LYS A 73 12.97 10.55 -6.84
N TYR A 74 12.85 10.48 -5.51
CA TYR A 74 14.01 10.61 -4.62
C TYR A 74 15.03 9.47 -4.86
N LYS A 75 16.19 9.81 -5.42
CA LYS A 75 17.21 8.83 -5.89
C LYS A 75 17.77 7.91 -4.80
N GLY A 76 17.73 8.33 -3.53
CA GLY A 76 18.27 7.57 -2.41
C GLY A 76 17.26 6.65 -1.71
N LEU A 77 16.02 6.57 -2.21
CA LEU A 77 14.91 5.96 -1.46
C LEU A 77 15.18 4.49 -1.11
N VAL A 78 15.62 3.69 -2.07
CA VAL A 78 15.85 2.24 -1.88
C VAL A 78 16.87 1.99 -0.77
N ARG A 79 18.01 2.69 -0.85
CA ARG A 79 19.06 2.62 0.17
C ARG A 79 18.53 3.06 1.54
N LEU A 80 17.78 4.16 1.59
CA LEU A 80 17.17 4.66 2.82
C LEU A 80 16.25 3.60 3.45
N LEU A 81 15.34 3.01 2.68
CA LEU A 81 14.39 2.01 3.19
C LEU A 81 15.11 0.77 3.74
N VAL A 82 16.14 0.29 3.04
CA VAL A 82 16.96 -0.84 3.48
C VAL A 82 17.68 -0.54 4.79
N GLU A 83 18.32 0.62 4.89
CA GLU A 83 19.02 1.04 6.11
C GLU A 83 18.04 1.17 7.29
N LYS A 84 16.84 1.73 7.07
CA LYS A 84 15.83 1.94 8.12
C LYS A 84 15.19 0.67 8.64
N MET A 85 15.25 -0.44 7.91
CA MET A 85 14.74 -1.73 8.38
C MET A 85 15.60 -2.38 9.48
N GLN A 86 16.87 -2.01 9.63
CA GLN A 86 17.82 -2.77 10.47
C GLN A 86 17.51 -2.71 11.98
N HIS A 87 16.80 -1.69 12.46
CA HIS A 87 16.53 -1.50 13.90
C HIS A 87 15.20 -0.79 14.14
N THR A 88 14.10 -1.35 13.64
CA THR A 88 12.78 -0.70 13.73
C THR A 88 11.69 -1.70 14.12
N SER A 89 10.51 -1.18 14.48
CA SER A 89 9.35 -2.01 14.81
C SER A 89 8.87 -2.86 13.62
N PRO A 90 8.22 -4.01 13.86
CA PRO A 90 7.67 -4.87 12.80
C PRO A 90 6.79 -4.12 11.81
N VAL A 91 5.90 -3.24 12.29
CA VAL A 91 5.03 -2.40 11.44
C VAL A 91 5.84 -1.56 10.47
N ARG A 92 6.90 -0.89 10.94
CA ARG A 92 7.76 -0.06 10.09
C ARG A 92 8.53 -0.92 9.08
N ILE A 93 9.00 -2.11 9.47
CA ILE A 93 9.63 -3.05 8.53
C ILE A 93 8.67 -3.42 7.40
N ILE A 94 7.41 -3.73 7.72
CA ILE A 94 6.38 -4.06 6.74
C ILE A 94 6.18 -2.90 5.76
N VAL A 95 6.00 -1.68 6.25
CA VAL A 95 5.80 -0.49 5.40
C VAL A 95 6.99 -0.26 4.47
N PHE A 96 8.22 -0.38 4.97
CA PHE A 96 9.43 -0.24 4.16
C PHE A 96 9.55 -1.33 3.09
N ALA A 97 9.25 -2.58 3.44
CA ALA A 97 9.21 -3.68 2.48
C ALA A 97 8.12 -3.46 1.41
N THR A 98 6.94 -2.96 1.77
CA THR A 98 5.91 -2.57 0.79
C THR A 98 6.39 -1.46 -0.14
N GLY A 99 7.08 -0.45 0.38
CA GLY A 99 7.68 0.61 -0.44
C GLY A 99 8.71 0.09 -1.45
N LEU A 100 9.57 -0.84 -1.00
CA LEU A 100 10.57 -1.48 -1.84
C LEU A 100 9.96 -2.36 -2.96
N TRP A 101 8.85 -3.03 -2.67
CA TRP A 101 8.07 -3.77 -3.66
C TRP A 101 7.55 -2.87 -4.78
N LEU A 102 6.98 -1.72 -4.42
CA LEU A 102 6.37 -0.79 -5.39
C LEU A 102 7.37 -0.10 -6.30
N LEU A 103 8.62 0.04 -5.84
CA LEU A 103 9.73 0.48 -6.66
C LEU A 103 10.16 -0.58 -7.69
N LYS A 104 9.63 -1.81 -7.61
CA LYS A 104 10.00 -2.98 -8.42
C LYS A 104 11.48 -3.39 -8.29
N GLU A 105 12.10 -3.04 -7.17
CA GLU A 105 13.53 -3.26 -6.96
C GLU A 105 13.83 -4.42 -6.00
N TYR A 106 12.82 -4.96 -5.31
CA TYR A 106 13.03 -6.00 -4.29
C TYR A 106 11.96 -7.10 -4.34
N ASN A 107 12.28 -8.19 -5.04
CA ASN A 107 11.43 -9.39 -5.10
C ASN A 107 11.31 -10.10 -3.75
N CYS A 108 12.26 -9.87 -2.82
CA CYS A 108 12.24 -10.44 -1.47
C CYS A 108 11.29 -9.72 -0.50
N SER A 109 10.62 -8.64 -0.93
CA SER A 109 9.78 -7.82 -0.05
C SER A 109 8.67 -8.63 0.63
N PHE A 110 8.06 -9.57 -0.09
CA PHE A 110 7.06 -10.46 0.50
C PHE A 110 7.65 -11.29 1.65
N ASN A 111 8.82 -11.90 1.46
CA ASN A 111 9.47 -12.73 2.47
C ASN A 111 9.78 -11.94 3.75
N ILE A 112 10.16 -10.67 3.61
CA ILE A 112 10.39 -9.78 4.76
C ILE A 112 9.08 -9.58 5.54
N ILE A 113 7.98 -9.27 4.84
CA ILE A 113 6.65 -9.08 5.46
C ILE A 113 6.17 -10.37 6.12
N TYR A 114 6.31 -11.50 5.42
CA TYR A 114 5.90 -12.81 5.91
C TYR A 114 6.70 -13.21 7.16
N TYR A 115 7.99 -12.90 7.22
CA TYR A 115 8.79 -13.07 8.44
C TYR A 115 8.21 -12.26 9.62
N GLN A 116 7.85 -10.99 9.38
CA GLN A 116 7.21 -10.19 10.44
C GLN A 116 5.88 -10.81 10.89
N PHE A 117 5.07 -11.30 9.95
CA PHE A 117 3.83 -12.01 10.26
C PHE A 117 4.05 -13.24 11.16
N LEU A 118 5.03 -14.09 10.83
CA LEU A 118 5.30 -15.32 11.59
C LEU A 118 5.76 -15.05 13.03
N HIS A 119 6.53 -13.98 13.25
CA HIS A 119 7.17 -13.70 14.54
C HIS A 119 6.43 -12.66 15.39
N HIS A 120 5.62 -11.80 14.77
CA HIS A 120 4.98 -10.65 15.43
C HIS A 120 3.50 -10.54 15.07
N ARG A 121 2.84 -11.67 14.79
CA ARG A 121 1.45 -11.73 14.32
C ARG A 121 0.51 -10.82 15.10
N GLU A 122 0.53 -10.89 16.43
CA GLU A 122 -0.38 -10.14 17.30
C GLU A 122 -0.21 -8.62 17.16
N ASP A 123 1.02 -8.17 16.89
CA ASP A 123 1.36 -6.75 16.80
C ASP A 123 1.12 -6.14 15.42
N CYS A 124 1.19 -6.95 14.35
CA CYS A 124 1.25 -6.44 12.98
C CYS A 124 0.27 -7.10 11.99
N LEU A 125 -0.68 -7.92 12.46
CA LEU A 125 -1.62 -8.64 11.58
C LEU A 125 -2.34 -7.71 10.60
N LYS A 126 -2.87 -6.59 11.09
CA LYS A 126 -3.59 -5.62 10.25
C LYS A 126 -2.67 -5.05 9.17
N ASP A 127 -1.45 -4.70 9.54
CA ASP A 127 -0.47 -4.06 8.67
C ASP A 127 0.05 -5.00 7.59
N VAL A 128 0.21 -6.29 7.91
CA VAL A 128 0.52 -7.35 6.93
C VAL A 128 -0.54 -7.38 5.84
N PHE A 129 -1.82 -7.49 6.20
CA PHE A 129 -2.90 -7.58 5.20
C PHE A 129 -3.13 -6.25 4.47
N GLN A 130 -2.86 -5.11 5.12
CA GLN A 130 -2.86 -3.81 4.45
C GLN A 130 -1.75 -3.74 3.39
N ALA A 131 -0.55 -4.25 3.69
CA ALA A 131 0.53 -4.36 2.72
C ALA A 131 0.18 -5.31 1.58
N MET A 132 -0.44 -6.46 1.85
CA MET A 132 -0.78 -7.47 0.83
C MET A 132 -1.68 -6.93 -0.30
N ILE A 133 -2.43 -5.84 -0.09
CA ILE A 133 -3.21 -5.19 -1.16
C ILE A 133 -2.32 -4.83 -2.38
N GLU A 134 -1.05 -4.50 -2.15
CA GLU A 134 -0.09 -4.14 -3.20
C GLU A 134 0.59 -5.34 -3.87
N PHE A 135 0.51 -6.54 -3.27
CA PHE A 135 1.26 -7.73 -3.67
C PHE A 135 0.48 -8.67 -4.59
N ARG A 136 -0.57 -8.18 -5.25
CA ARG A 136 -1.42 -8.97 -6.15
C ARG A 136 -0.67 -9.64 -7.31
N GLU A 137 0.48 -9.09 -7.72
CA GLU A 137 1.35 -9.67 -8.77
C GLU A 137 2.42 -10.62 -8.19
N CYS A 138 2.47 -10.80 -6.87
CA CYS A 138 3.44 -11.66 -6.21
C CYS A 138 2.85 -13.05 -6.01
N MET A 139 3.38 -14.06 -6.71
CA MET A 139 2.93 -15.45 -6.59
C MET A 139 2.99 -15.98 -5.15
N ALA A 140 4.01 -15.60 -4.38
CA ALA A 140 4.11 -16.01 -2.98
C ALA A 140 2.98 -15.40 -2.12
N ALA A 141 2.59 -14.15 -2.39
CA ALA A 141 1.47 -13.52 -1.70
C ALA A 141 0.13 -14.13 -2.10
N ARG A 142 -0.05 -14.48 -3.39
CA ARG A 142 -1.23 -15.22 -3.88
C ARG A 142 -1.38 -16.57 -3.18
N ASN A 143 -0.30 -17.35 -3.10
CA ASN A 143 -0.29 -18.62 -2.38
C ASN A 143 -0.59 -18.44 -0.89
N PHE A 144 -0.01 -17.42 -0.25
CA PHE A 144 -0.32 -17.10 1.14
C PHE A 144 -1.80 -16.76 1.35
N MET A 145 -2.46 -16.08 0.40
CA MET A 145 -3.90 -15.84 0.47
C MET A 145 -4.71 -17.15 0.38
N LEU A 146 -4.31 -18.08 -0.48
CA LEU A 146 -4.94 -19.41 -0.56
C LEU A 146 -4.78 -20.19 0.74
N GLU A 147 -3.55 -20.25 1.28
CA GLU A 147 -3.26 -20.89 2.57
C GLU A 147 -4.12 -20.32 3.71
N CYS A 148 -4.32 -19.00 3.73
CA CYS A 148 -5.18 -18.34 4.72
C CYS A 148 -6.66 -18.70 4.57
N LEU A 149 -7.16 -18.92 3.34
CA LEU A 149 -8.55 -19.33 3.10
C LEU A 149 -8.79 -20.77 3.53
N GLU A 150 -7.86 -21.67 3.21
CA GLU A 150 -7.98 -23.10 3.49
C GLU A 150 -7.70 -23.44 4.96
N GLY A 151 -6.76 -22.73 5.59
CA GLY A 151 -6.35 -22.93 6.98
C GLY A 151 -7.45 -22.65 8.01
N ASP A 152 -7.31 -23.22 9.21
CA ASP A 152 -8.36 -23.23 10.25
C ASP A 152 -8.58 -21.90 10.98
N ASP A 153 -7.76 -20.90 10.70
CA ASP A 153 -7.82 -19.60 11.34
C ASP A 153 -8.86 -18.69 10.66
N LEU A 154 -10.04 -18.60 11.26
CA LEU A 154 -11.16 -17.80 10.73
C LEU A 154 -10.81 -16.32 10.55
N LEU A 155 -9.93 -15.77 11.39
CA LEU A 155 -9.51 -14.37 11.26
C LEU A 155 -8.62 -14.19 10.03
N LEU A 156 -7.72 -15.13 9.75
CA LEU A 156 -6.92 -15.10 8.52
C LEU A 156 -7.79 -15.31 7.28
N GLN A 157 -8.77 -16.20 7.34
CA GLN A 157 -9.71 -16.43 6.25
C GLN A 157 -10.50 -15.15 5.92
N GLU A 158 -11.04 -14.46 6.92
CA GLU A 158 -11.74 -13.18 6.73
C GLU A 158 -10.81 -12.12 6.12
N LYS A 159 -9.59 -11.99 6.64
CA LYS A 159 -8.61 -11.03 6.14
C LYS A 159 -8.19 -11.33 4.69
N ALA A 160 -7.95 -12.59 4.36
CA ALA A 160 -7.61 -13.01 3.00
C ALA A 160 -8.77 -12.72 2.03
N CYS A 161 -10.01 -13.05 2.41
CA CYS A 161 -11.20 -12.74 1.61
C CYS A 161 -11.32 -11.23 1.33
N ASN A 162 -11.09 -10.39 2.34
CA ASN A 162 -11.10 -8.94 2.17
C ASN A 162 -9.97 -8.46 1.25
N THR A 163 -8.75 -8.98 1.39
CA THR A 163 -7.62 -8.62 0.53
C THR A 163 -7.85 -9.04 -0.93
N ILE A 164 -8.36 -10.25 -1.17
CA ILE A 164 -8.71 -10.74 -2.53
C ILE A 164 -9.82 -9.86 -3.13
N THR A 165 -10.83 -9.49 -2.33
CA THR A 165 -11.86 -8.54 -2.76
C THR A 165 -11.24 -7.21 -3.17
N MET A 166 -10.29 -6.67 -2.40
CA MET A 166 -9.59 -5.45 -2.78
C MET A 166 -8.82 -5.62 -4.09
N TRP A 167 -8.10 -6.73 -4.30
CA TRP A 167 -7.40 -7.01 -5.56
C TRP A 167 -8.36 -6.99 -6.76
N ALA A 168 -9.58 -7.51 -6.60
CA ALA A 168 -10.61 -7.51 -7.63
C ALA A 168 -10.98 -6.10 -8.13
N TYR A 169 -10.85 -5.09 -7.26
CA TYR A 169 -11.16 -3.69 -7.58
C TYR A 169 -9.94 -2.81 -7.87
N THR A 170 -8.74 -3.24 -7.48
CA THR A 170 -7.51 -2.43 -7.62
C THR A 170 -6.55 -2.93 -8.70
N GLY A 171 -6.77 -4.12 -9.29
CA GLY A 171 -5.95 -4.54 -10.45
C GLY A 171 -6.08 -5.96 -10.96
N MET A 172 -6.95 -6.81 -10.39
CA MET A 172 -7.21 -8.17 -10.88
C MET A 172 -8.71 -8.36 -11.21
N PRO A 173 -9.21 -7.73 -12.29
CA PRO A 173 -10.63 -7.76 -12.64
C PRO A 173 -11.19 -9.17 -12.90
N GLU A 174 -10.32 -10.14 -13.20
CA GLU A 174 -10.62 -11.56 -13.36
C GLU A 174 -11.25 -12.17 -12.11
N LEU A 175 -10.97 -11.60 -10.93
CA LEU A 175 -11.56 -12.03 -9.65
C LEU A 175 -13.03 -11.64 -9.50
N ARG A 176 -13.60 -10.86 -10.42
CA ARG A 176 -15.00 -10.42 -10.38
C ARG A 176 -15.96 -11.40 -11.08
N VAL A 177 -15.59 -12.68 -11.18
CA VAL A 177 -16.49 -13.73 -11.65
C VAL A 177 -17.75 -13.74 -10.77
N PRO A 178 -18.96 -13.82 -11.34
CA PRO A 178 -20.19 -13.86 -10.56
C PRO A 178 -20.17 -14.95 -9.49
N GLY A 179 -20.46 -14.57 -8.24
CA GLY A 179 -20.55 -15.49 -7.10
C GLY A 179 -19.22 -15.85 -6.44
N LEU A 180 -18.06 -15.68 -7.10
CA LEU A 180 -16.75 -16.07 -6.56
C LEU A 180 -16.48 -15.45 -5.18
N LEU A 181 -16.49 -14.12 -5.10
CA LEU A 181 -16.17 -13.40 -3.86
C LEU A 181 -17.20 -13.65 -2.74
N GLU A 182 -18.46 -13.89 -3.08
CA GLU A 182 -19.51 -14.20 -2.08
C GLU A 182 -19.31 -15.60 -1.51
N SER A 183 -18.97 -16.57 -2.36
CA SER A 183 -18.67 -17.95 -1.95
C SER A 183 -17.43 -18.06 -1.06
N LEU A 184 -16.49 -17.13 -1.15
CA LEU A 184 -15.30 -17.09 -0.28
C LEU A 184 -15.57 -16.57 1.15
N LYS A 185 -16.68 -15.84 1.38
CA LYS A 185 -16.98 -15.23 2.69
C LYS A 185 -17.33 -16.26 3.76
N VAL A 186 -17.97 -17.35 3.39
CA VAL A 186 -18.44 -18.39 4.32
C VAL A 186 -17.59 -19.64 4.15
N LYS A 187 -16.61 -19.83 5.06
CA LYS A 187 -15.79 -21.05 5.06
C LYS A 187 -16.68 -22.28 5.16
N ASN A 188 -16.40 -23.28 4.32
CA ASN A 188 -17.18 -24.53 4.21
C ASN A 188 -18.66 -24.34 3.82
N GLY A 189 -19.06 -23.15 3.34
CA GLY A 189 -20.36 -22.94 2.71
C GLY A 189 -20.49 -23.69 1.38
N SER A 190 -21.72 -23.81 0.87
CA SER A 190 -21.97 -24.38 -0.46
C SER A 190 -21.23 -23.55 -1.52
N GLY A 191 -20.28 -24.17 -2.21
CA GLY A 191 -19.46 -23.53 -3.24
C GLY A 191 -18.13 -22.93 -2.76
N PHE A 192 -17.78 -23.00 -1.47
CA PHE A 192 -16.49 -22.50 -0.98
C PHE A 192 -15.30 -23.21 -1.64
N LYS A 193 -15.32 -24.55 -1.71
CA LYS A 193 -14.25 -25.33 -2.33
C LYS A 193 -14.10 -25.04 -3.82
N ASP A 194 -15.22 -24.91 -4.52
CA ASP A 194 -15.23 -24.58 -5.95
C ASP A 194 -14.68 -23.16 -6.18
N ALA A 195 -15.00 -22.22 -5.30
CA ALA A 195 -14.47 -20.86 -5.32
C ALA A 195 -12.95 -20.81 -5.07
N VAL A 196 -12.44 -21.60 -4.11
CA VAL A 196 -10.98 -21.72 -3.88
C VAL A 196 -10.29 -22.31 -5.11
N HIS A 197 -10.84 -23.38 -5.69
CA HIS A 197 -10.25 -23.98 -6.89
C HIS A 197 -10.23 -23.01 -8.09
N GLN A 198 -11.32 -22.29 -8.32
CA GLN A 198 -11.36 -21.25 -9.36
C GLN A 198 -10.34 -20.14 -9.08
N LEU A 199 -10.11 -19.79 -7.82
CA LEU A 199 -9.10 -18.81 -7.44
C LEU A 199 -7.68 -19.28 -7.74
N GLU A 200 -7.37 -20.56 -7.48
CA GLU A 200 -6.09 -21.18 -7.85
C GLU A 200 -5.84 -21.09 -9.36
N GLU A 201 -6.85 -21.42 -10.17
CA GLU A 201 -6.75 -21.32 -11.63
C GLU A 201 -6.44 -19.87 -12.06
N ILE A 202 -7.16 -18.89 -11.51
CA ILE A 202 -6.91 -17.46 -11.81
C ILE A 202 -5.48 -17.06 -11.42
N PHE A 203 -5.02 -17.47 -10.24
CA PHE A 203 -3.70 -17.12 -9.74
C PHE A 203 -2.56 -17.74 -10.53
N LEU A 204 -2.76 -18.89 -11.17
CA LEU A 204 -1.77 -19.58 -12.00
C LEU A 204 -1.76 -19.10 -13.47
N CYS A 205 -2.86 -18.53 -13.96
CA CYS A 205 -2.99 -18.11 -15.37
C CYS A 205 -2.51 -16.68 -15.66
N VAL A 206 -2.29 -15.87 -14.62
CA VAL A 206 -1.92 -14.43 -14.70
C VAL A 206 -0.49 -14.22 -14.26
#